data_AF-Q5IWW5-F1
#
_entry.id   AF-Q5IWW5-F1
#
_cell.length_a   1.000
_cell.length_b   1.000
_cell.length_c   1.000
_cell.angle_alpha   90.00
_cell.angle_beta   90.00
_cell.angle_gamma   90.00
#
_symmetry.space_group_name_H-M   'P 1'
#
loop_
_entity.id
_entity.type
_entity.pdbx_description
1 polymer ?
#
loop_
_entity_poly.entity_id
_entity_poly.type
_entity_poly.pdbx_seq_one_letter_code
_entity_poly.pdbx_strand_id
1 'polypeptide(L)'
;TVLASYYKMLTQALPLAHSVPVRCTGRFHGSKFLATPCQGTAACPPSPANPGSAHLRRGTLEAPVADIPARTLDWPSIAQNLDAKSPLEIMDHALATFGDTIGIAWSGAEDVALIEYAHLTGRPFRVFSLDTGRLNPETYRVFAAVEKHYGIKIEYTFPDAQETMDLVREKGQFSFYEDGHGECCRVRKVRPLRRQLSGLRAWITGQRKDQSPGTRQAVPVV
;
A
#
# COMPACT_ATOMS: atom_id res chain seq x y z
N THR A 1 6.59 20.10 -15.00
CA THR A 1 7.81 19.35 -14.64
C THR A 1 7.47 18.36 -13.56
N VAL A 2 7.51 17.06 -13.85
CA VAL A 2 7.29 16.00 -12.84
C VAL A 2 8.49 15.99 -11.91
N LEU A 3 8.30 16.25 -10.62
CA LEU A 3 9.39 16.18 -9.65
C LEU A 3 9.25 14.84 -8.93
N ALA A 4 10.18 13.94 -9.21
CA ALA A 4 10.39 12.78 -8.36
C ALA A 4 10.88 13.30 -7.01
N SER A 5 10.02 13.36 -5.99
CA SER A 5 10.46 13.65 -4.62
C SER A 5 10.71 12.35 -3.87
N TYR A 6 11.93 12.19 -3.36
CA TYR A 6 12.29 11.12 -2.44
C TYR A 6 11.98 11.55 -1.01
N TYR A 7 11.69 10.58 -0.15
CA TYR A 7 11.65 10.81 1.29
C TYR A 7 12.16 9.54 1.98
N LYS A 8 12.98 9.70 3.02
CA LYS A 8 13.37 8.64 3.95
C LYS A 8 12.94 9.05 5.34
N MET A 9 12.07 8.28 5.99
CA MET A 9 11.71 8.51 7.40
C MET A 9 12.55 7.58 8.28
N LEU A 10 13.55 8.15 8.97
CA LEU A 10 14.31 7.46 10.01
C LEU A 10 13.56 7.51 11.34
N THR A 11 13.31 6.32 11.90
CA THR A 11 13.23 5.97 13.33
C THR A 11 12.26 6.72 14.25
N GLN A 12 11.24 5.99 14.73
CA GLN A 12 10.85 5.96 16.15
C GLN A 12 10.21 4.60 16.45
N ALA A 13 10.99 3.71 17.07
CA ALA A 13 10.51 2.47 17.66
C ALA A 13 10.30 2.69 19.17
N LEU A 14 9.15 2.29 19.70
CA LEU A 14 8.92 2.07 21.13
C LEU A 14 8.11 0.77 21.33
N PRO A 15 8.26 0.10 22.48
CA PRO A 15 8.25 -1.35 22.58
C PRO A 15 6.85 -1.95 22.76
N LEU A 16 6.68 -3.15 22.18
CA LEU A 16 5.50 -3.99 22.34
C LEU A 16 5.46 -4.58 23.76
N ALA A 17 4.36 -4.32 24.48
CA ALA A 17 4.01 -5.02 25.71
C ALA A 17 3.26 -6.32 25.38
N HIS A 18 3.69 -7.42 26.02
CA HIS A 18 3.07 -8.74 25.96
C HIS A 18 1.70 -8.81 26.65
N SER A 19 0.76 -9.55 26.06
CA SER A 19 -0.18 -10.38 26.81
C SER A 19 -0.74 -11.54 25.97
N VAL A 20 -0.85 -12.69 26.64
CA VAL A 20 -1.06 -14.08 26.19
C VAL A 20 -2.58 -14.40 26.08
N PRO A 21 -3.04 -15.46 25.37
CA PRO A 21 -4.39 -15.54 24.82
C PRO A 21 -5.43 -16.16 25.75
N VAL A 22 -6.70 -15.78 25.54
CA VAL A 22 -7.87 -16.43 26.15
C VAL A 22 -8.36 -17.56 25.24
N ARG A 23 -8.41 -18.79 25.78
CA ARG A 23 -9.06 -19.96 25.17
C ARG A 23 -10.58 -19.85 25.35
N CYS A 24 -11.33 -19.83 24.25
CA CYS A 24 -12.78 -20.06 24.27
C CYS A 24 -13.06 -21.56 24.11
N THR A 25 -13.58 -22.22 25.15
CA THR A 25 -14.26 -23.51 25.03
C THR A 25 -15.73 -23.32 25.41
N GLY A 26 -16.60 -23.23 24.41
CA GLY A 26 -18.05 -23.17 24.59
C GLY A 26 -18.72 -24.34 23.89
N ARG A 27 -19.28 -25.28 24.67
CA ARG A 27 -20.14 -26.37 24.23
C ARG A 27 -21.59 -25.90 24.42
N PHE A 28 -22.33 -25.68 23.34
CA PHE A 28 -23.74 -25.31 23.41
C PHE A 28 -24.63 -26.56 23.30
N HIS A 29 -25.47 -26.78 24.32
CA HIS A 29 -26.67 -27.61 24.25
C HIS A 29 -27.85 -26.76 23.75
N GLY A 30 -28.84 -27.39 23.11
CA GLY A 30 -29.99 -26.77 22.43
C GLY A 30 -30.79 -25.75 23.26
N SER A 31 -31.67 -24.95 22.68
CA SER A 31 -32.86 -25.45 21.97
C SER A 31 -33.57 -24.38 21.11
N LYS A 32 -34.05 -24.84 19.94
CA LYS A 32 -35.19 -24.36 19.13
C LYS A 32 -35.03 -23.07 18.29
N PHE A 33 -34.77 -23.29 17.00
CA PHE A 33 -35.28 -22.45 15.91
C PHE A 33 -36.25 -23.30 15.08
N LEU A 34 -37.48 -22.82 14.89
CA LEU A 34 -38.52 -23.49 14.10
C LEU A 34 -38.48 -22.96 12.67
N ALA A 35 -38.27 -23.85 11.70
CA ALA A 35 -38.64 -23.67 10.30
C ALA A 35 -39.16 -25.01 9.76
N THR A 36 -40.37 -24.97 9.19
CA THR A 36 -41.15 -26.06 8.59
C THR A 36 -40.52 -26.56 7.26
N PRO A 37 -40.92 -27.74 6.73
CA PRO A 37 -40.04 -28.64 5.99
C PRO A 37 -40.18 -28.56 4.46
N CYS A 38 -39.06 -28.69 3.75
CA CYS A 38 -39.08 -29.11 2.34
C CYS A 38 -39.16 -30.65 2.29
N GLN A 39 -40.29 -31.17 1.79
CA GLN A 39 -40.42 -32.57 1.39
C GLN A 39 -39.79 -32.74 -0.01
N GLY A 40 -38.85 -33.68 -0.14
CA GLY A 40 -38.24 -34.01 -1.42
C GLY A 40 -37.03 -34.92 -1.25
N THR A 41 -37.26 -36.23 -1.37
CA THR A 41 -36.27 -37.30 -1.27
C THR A 41 -35.33 -37.32 -2.48
N ALA A 42 -34.07 -36.90 -2.29
CA ALA A 42 -32.94 -37.36 -3.11
C ALA A 42 -31.65 -37.18 -2.28
N ALA A 43 -31.07 -38.29 -1.83
CA ALA A 43 -29.79 -38.29 -1.13
C ALA A 43 -28.67 -37.92 -2.10
N CYS A 44 -27.90 -36.86 -1.81
CA CYS A 44 -26.60 -36.65 -2.44
C CYS A 44 -25.63 -37.74 -1.97
N PRO A 45 -24.92 -38.44 -2.87
CA PRO A 45 -23.87 -39.35 -2.47
C PRO A 45 -22.68 -38.57 -1.89
N PRO A 46 -21.97 -39.09 -0.87
CA PRO A 46 -20.77 -38.46 -0.34
C PRO A 46 -19.64 -38.50 -1.38
N SER A 47 -18.96 -37.36 -1.56
CA SER A 47 -17.75 -37.25 -2.37
C SER A 47 -16.61 -38.07 -1.74
N PRO A 48 -15.78 -38.78 -2.53
CA PRO A 48 -14.67 -39.55 -1.97
C PRO A 48 -13.63 -38.64 -1.32
N ALA A 49 -13.18 -39.04 -0.12
CA ALA A 49 -12.15 -38.37 0.65
C ALA A 49 -10.85 -38.28 -0.17
N ASN A 50 -10.33 -37.05 -0.33
CA ASN A 50 -9.04 -36.81 -0.96
C ASN A 50 -7.91 -37.07 0.07
N PRO A 51 -7.01 -38.06 -0.14
CA PRO A 51 -5.91 -38.31 0.77
C PRO A 51 -4.79 -37.31 0.46
N GLY A 52 -4.85 -36.13 1.09
CA GLY A 52 -3.87 -35.08 0.80
C GLY A 52 -4.00 -33.81 1.62
N SER A 53 -4.41 -33.88 2.89
CA SER A 53 -4.35 -32.72 3.80
C SER A 53 -3.10 -32.77 4.67
N ALA A 54 -1.94 -32.49 4.07
CA ALA A 54 -0.78 -32.10 4.84
C ALA A 54 -1.05 -30.72 5.45
N HIS A 55 -1.15 -30.67 6.79
CA HIS A 55 -1.27 -29.44 7.55
C HIS A 55 -0.09 -28.51 7.24
N LEU A 56 -0.30 -27.51 6.39
CA LEU A 56 0.62 -26.37 6.28
C LEU A 56 0.54 -25.58 7.60
N ARG A 57 1.59 -25.71 8.40
CA ARG A 57 1.81 -24.87 9.58
C ARG A 57 1.83 -23.41 9.13
N ARG A 58 1.03 -22.60 9.82
CA ARG A 58 0.98 -21.14 9.67
C ARG A 58 2.33 -20.58 10.12
N GLY A 59 3.27 -20.50 9.19
CA GLY A 59 4.54 -19.80 9.39
C GLY A 59 4.29 -18.31 9.32
N THR A 60 4.69 -17.58 10.35
CA THR A 60 4.81 -16.12 10.31
C THR A 60 5.84 -15.78 9.23
N LEU A 61 5.38 -15.33 8.07
CA LEU A 61 6.26 -14.77 7.04
C LEU A 61 6.62 -13.35 7.48
N GLU A 62 7.46 -13.22 8.50
CA GLU A 62 8.29 -12.03 8.63
C GLU A 62 9.38 -12.16 7.58
N ALA A 63 9.22 -11.43 6.47
CA ALA A 63 10.25 -11.35 5.45
C ALA A 63 11.51 -10.75 6.08
N PRO A 64 12.68 -11.40 5.95
CA PRO A 64 13.91 -10.84 6.47
C PRO A 64 14.25 -9.59 5.65
N VAL A 65 14.23 -8.42 6.30
CA VAL A 65 14.78 -7.19 5.75
C VAL A 65 16.28 -7.44 5.63
N ALA A 66 16.76 -7.71 4.42
CA ALA A 66 18.18 -7.93 4.17
C ALA A 66 18.96 -6.67 4.56
N ASP A 67 19.75 -6.77 5.62
CA ASP A 67 20.74 -5.77 6.04
C ASP A 67 21.84 -5.69 4.98
N ILE A 68 21.67 -4.81 4.00
CA ILE A 68 22.72 -4.41 3.06
C ILE A 68 23.37 -3.14 3.62
N PRO A 69 24.71 -3.10 3.82
CA PRO A 69 25.39 -1.96 4.39
C PRO A 69 25.08 -0.72 3.57
N ALA A 70 24.48 0.26 4.21
CA ALA A 70 24.21 1.55 3.59
C ALA A 70 25.56 2.16 3.20
N ARG A 71 25.91 2.09 1.91
CA ARG A 71 26.81 3.08 1.32
C ARG A 71 26.27 4.43 1.77
N THR A 72 27.07 5.18 2.51
CA THR A 72 26.72 6.52 2.98
C THR A 72 26.59 7.42 1.77
N LEU A 73 25.38 7.51 1.24
CA LEU A 73 25.03 8.45 0.17
C LEU A 73 24.99 9.85 0.77
N ASP A 74 25.74 10.79 0.16
CA ASP A 74 25.70 12.20 0.51
C ASP A 74 24.47 12.85 -0.15
N TRP A 75 23.34 12.79 0.56
CA TRP A 75 22.06 13.31 0.07
C TRP A 75 22.09 14.80 -0.27
N PRO A 76 22.69 15.70 0.55
CA PRO A 76 22.85 17.10 0.18
C PRO A 76 23.53 17.30 -1.18
N SER A 77 24.65 16.62 -1.44
CA SER A 77 25.35 16.74 -2.72
C SER A 77 24.52 16.16 -3.88
N ILE A 78 23.88 15.00 -3.68
CA ILE A 78 23.01 14.38 -4.68
C ILE A 78 21.84 15.31 -5.02
N ALA A 79 21.18 15.89 -4.02
CA ALA A 79 20.08 16.82 -4.21
C ALA A 79 20.52 18.04 -5.02
N GLN A 80 21.66 18.64 -4.68
CA GLN A 80 22.20 19.80 -5.40
C GLN A 80 22.55 19.46 -6.86
N ASN A 81 23.13 18.28 -7.11
CA ASN A 81 23.46 17.83 -8.47
C ASN A 81 22.24 17.50 -9.32
N LEU A 82 21.13 17.07 -8.70
CA LEU A 82 19.91 16.69 -9.39
C LEU A 82 18.93 17.85 -9.58
N ASP A 83 19.04 18.93 -8.81
CA ASP A 83 18.12 20.08 -8.88
C ASP A 83 18.12 20.75 -10.27
N ALA A 84 19.25 20.73 -10.97
CA ALA A 84 19.39 21.27 -12.32
C ALA A 84 19.07 20.28 -13.45
N LYS A 85 18.75 19.01 -13.13
CA LYS A 85 18.54 17.97 -14.14
C LYS A 85 17.08 17.85 -14.58
N SER A 86 16.89 17.25 -15.75
CA SER A 86 15.54 16.92 -16.22
C SER A 86 14.88 15.83 -15.36
N PRO A 87 13.54 15.78 -15.29
CA PRO A 87 12.81 14.70 -14.60
C PRO A 87 13.23 13.30 -15.01
N LEU A 88 13.55 13.12 -16.30
CA LEU A 88 13.97 11.83 -16.87
C LEU A 88 15.34 11.42 -16.31
N GLU A 89 16.30 12.35 -16.27
CA GLU A 89 17.62 12.08 -15.68
C GLU A 89 17.55 11.79 -14.17
N ILE A 90 16.68 12.50 -13.44
CA ILE A 90 16.43 12.23 -12.02
C ILE A 90 15.87 10.81 -11.85
N MET A 91 14.91 10.43 -12.69
CA MET A 91 14.27 9.13 -12.63
C MET A 91 15.21 7.98 -13.04
N ASP A 92 16.02 8.14 -14.10
CA ASP A 92 17.03 7.14 -14.47
C ASP A 92 18.08 6.99 -13.37
N HIS A 93 18.52 8.09 -12.74
CA HIS A 93 19.41 8.03 -11.58
C HIS A 93 18.79 7.25 -10.42
N ALA A 94 17.49 7.45 -10.14
CA ALA A 94 16.73 6.72 -9.13
C ALA A 94 16.75 5.21 -9.38
N LEU A 95 16.32 4.82 -10.58
CA LEU A 95 16.16 3.43 -10.98
C LEU A 95 17.51 2.73 -11.05
N ALA A 96 18.56 3.41 -11.51
CA ALA A 96 19.92 2.89 -11.52
C ALA A 96 20.50 2.70 -10.10
N THR A 97 20.16 3.58 -9.15
CA THR A 97 20.73 3.53 -7.80
C THR A 97 20.05 2.51 -6.90
N PHE A 98 18.72 2.38 -6.99
CA PHE A 98 17.92 1.58 -6.06
C PHE A 98 17.36 0.29 -6.67
N GLY A 99 17.32 0.17 -8.01
CA GLY A 99 16.85 -1.04 -8.69
C GLY A 99 15.46 -1.49 -8.20
N ASP A 100 15.33 -2.76 -7.86
CA ASP A 100 14.08 -3.37 -7.36
C ASP A 100 13.65 -2.93 -5.94
N THR A 101 14.49 -2.15 -5.24
CA THR A 101 14.19 -1.64 -3.89
C THR A 101 13.51 -0.27 -3.87
N ILE A 102 13.24 0.31 -5.05
CA ILE A 102 12.48 1.56 -5.22
C ILE A 102 11.02 1.30 -5.58
N GLY A 103 10.12 2.06 -4.96
CA GLY A 103 8.70 2.04 -5.28
C GLY A 103 8.24 3.32 -5.96
N ILE A 104 7.52 3.20 -7.07
CA ILE A 104 6.78 4.32 -7.65
C ILE A 104 5.41 4.39 -6.96
N ALA A 105 5.17 5.50 -6.25
CA ALA A 105 3.87 5.80 -5.65
C ALA A 105 2.94 6.33 -6.74
N TRP A 106 1.93 5.54 -7.10
CA TRP A 106 0.98 5.91 -8.15
C TRP A 106 -0.43 6.08 -7.59
N SER A 107 -1.03 7.25 -7.84
CA SER A 107 -2.34 7.64 -7.34
C SER A 107 -3.51 7.24 -8.25
N GLY A 108 -3.23 6.76 -9.46
CA GLY A 108 -4.25 6.47 -10.46
C GLY A 108 -4.65 7.67 -11.31
N ALA A 109 -3.79 8.68 -11.39
CA ALA A 109 -4.02 9.92 -12.11
C ALA A 109 -2.87 10.21 -13.11
N GLU A 110 -2.47 11.48 -13.25
CA GLU A 110 -1.47 11.90 -14.25
C GLU A 110 -0.05 11.39 -13.97
N ASP A 111 0.20 10.93 -12.74
CA ASP A 111 1.44 10.31 -12.32
C ASP A 111 1.70 8.94 -12.97
N VAL A 112 0.80 8.45 -13.83
CA VAL A 112 1.03 7.30 -14.73
C VAL A 112 2.24 7.52 -15.66
N ALA A 113 2.59 8.77 -15.95
CA ALA A 113 3.78 9.11 -16.75
C ALA A 113 5.08 8.57 -16.13
N LEU A 114 5.14 8.40 -14.81
CA LEU A 114 6.27 7.76 -14.13
C LEU A 114 6.37 6.28 -14.48
N ILE A 115 5.24 5.58 -14.56
CA ILE A 115 5.18 4.16 -14.92
C ILE A 115 5.61 3.98 -16.38
N GLU A 116 5.10 4.83 -17.28
CA GLU A 116 5.52 4.86 -18.69
C GLU A 116 7.04 4.97 -18.81
N TYR A 117 7.63 5.97 -18.14
CA TYR A 117 9.07 6.17 -18.22
C TYR A 117 9.85 4.97 -17.64
N ALA A 118 9.46 4.49 -16.46
CA ALA A 118 10.09 3.33 -15.85
C ALA A 118 10.05 2.10 -16.77
N HIS A 119 8.91 1.87 -17.42
CA HIS A 119 8.73 0.80 -18.40
C HIS A 119 9.69 0.94 -19.59
N LEU A 120 9.84 2.15 -20.15
CA LEU A 120 10.75 2.42 -21.27
C LEU A 120 12.24 2.19 -20.91
N THR A 121 12.63 2.32 -19.64
CA THR A 121 14.03 2.06 -19.24
C THR A 121 14.41 0.58 -19.24
N GLY A 122 13.44 -0.34 -19.18
CA GLY A 122 13.68 -1.78 -19.04
C GLY A 122 14.33 -2.20 -17.71
N ARG A 123 14.50 -1.28 -16.75
CA ARG A 123 15.04 -1.56 -15.41
C ARG A 123 13.94 -2.17 -14.53
N PRO A 124 14.28 -2.99 -13.52
CA PRO A 124 13.30 -3.46 -12.55
C PRO A 124 12.79 -2.29 -11.68
N PHE A 125 11.49 -2.24 -11.45
CA PHE A 125 10.84 -1.26 -10.55
C PHE A 125 9.60 -1.87 -9.89
N ARG A 126 9.20 -1.30 -8.76
CA ARG A 126 7.94 -1.64 -8.08
C ARG A 126 6.96 -0.49 -8.22
N VAL A 127 5.66 -0.79 -8.27
CA VAL A 127 4.58 0.21 -8.27
C VAL A 127 3.65 -0.11 -7.12
N PHE A 128 3.31 0.89 -6.31
CA PHE A 128 2.33 0.75 -5.25
C PHE A 128 1.29 1.86 -5.34
N SER A 129 0.08 1.55 -4.90
CA SER A 129 -1.02 2.51 -4.83
C SER A 129 -1.73 2.44 -3.49
N LEU A 130 -2.17 3.60 -2.99
CA LEU A 130 -2.93 3.69 -1.74
C LEU A 130 -4.41 3.57 -2.06
N ASP A 131 -4.98 2.40 -1.79
CA ASP A 131 -6.42 2.23 -1.86
C ASP A 131 -7.04 2.68 -0.52
N THR A 132 -7.65 3.85 -0.53
CA THR A 132 -8.32 4.43 0.64
C THR A 132 -9.66 3.76 0.97
N GLY A 133 -10.15 2.86 0.11
CA GLY A 133 -11.49 2.28 0.12
C GLY A 133 -12.58 3.26 -0.31
N ARG A 134 -12.19 4.44 -0.81
CA ARG A 134 -13.09 5.56 -1.19
C ARG A 134 -12.70 6.22 -2.51
N LEU A 135 -11.89 5.54 -3.33
CA LEU A 135 -11.51 6.00 -4.67
C LEU A 135 -12.71 5.91 -5.63
N ASN A 136 -12.65 6.69 -6.71
CA ASN A 136 -13.63 6.61 -7.78
C ASN A 136 -13.60 5.22 -8.44
N PRO A 137 -14.75 4.64 -8.83
CA PRO A 137 -14.79 3.40 -9.61
C PRO A 137 -13.94 3.45 -10.89
N GLU A 138 -13.85 4.63 -11.52
CA GLU A 138 -13.02 4.90 -12.68
C GLU A 138 -11.53 4.67 -12.38
N THR A 139 -11.06 5.05 -11.19
CA THR A 139 -9.66 4.84 -10.77
C THR A 139 -9.31 3.35 -10.75
N TYR A 140 -10.21 2.49 -10.25
CA TYR A 140 -9.98 1.04 -10.28
C TYR A 140 -9.94 0.47 -11.71
N ARG A 141 -10.76 1.00 -12.62
CA ARG A 141 -10.70 0.61 -14.04
C ARG A 141 -9.37 1.01 -14.67
N VAL A 142 -8.86 2.20 -14.33
CA VAL A 142 -7.53 2.67 -14.77
C VAL A 142 -6.43 1.79 -14.19
N PHE A 143 -6.51 1.38 -12.92
CA PHE A 143 -5.56 0.44 -12.34
C PHE A 143 -5.49 -0.88 -13.13
N ALA A 144 -6.65 -1.50 -13.38
CA ALA A 144 -6.71 -2.74 -14.15
C ALA A 144 -6.19 -2.57 -15.60
N ALA A 145 -6.51 -1.43 -16.23
CA ALA A 145 -6.03 -1.12 -17.58
C ALA A 145 -4.49 -0.95 -17.62
N VAL A 146 -3.91 -0.25 -16.65
CA VAL A 146 -2.45 -0.02 -16.55
C VAL A 146 -1.71 -1.31 -16.24
N GLU A 147 -2.19 -2.14 -15.31
CA GLU A 147 -1.60 -3.47 -15.07
C GLU A 147 -1.55 -4.31 -16.35
N LYS A 148 -2.67 -4.33 -17.11
CA LYS A 148 -2.77 -5.05 -18.36
C LYS A 148 -1.86 -4.48 -19.45
N HIS A 149 -1.79 -3.15 -19.56
CA HIS A 149 -1.03 -2.46 -20.59
C HIS A 149 0.48 -2.65 -20.42
N TYR A 150 0.99 -2.47 -19.20
CA TYR A 150 2.42 -2.55 -18.91
C TYR A 150 2.90 -3.93 -18.45
N GLY A 151 1.98 -4.88 -18.21
CA GLY A 151 2.32 -6.21 -17.70
C GLY A 151 2.88 -6.19 -16.27
N ILE A 152 2.49 -5.20 -15.47
CA ILE A 152 2.96 -5.03 -14.08
C ILE A 152 1.93 -5.52 -13.06
N LYS A 153 2.37 -5.67 -11.82
CA LYS A 153 1.50 -5.89 -10.65
C LYS A 153 1.64 -4.75 -9.66
N ILE A 154 0.52 -4.10 -9.37
CA ILE A 154 0.46 -2.97 -8.44
C ILE A 154 0.29 -3.50 -7.03
N GLU A 155 1.11 -3.00 -6.12
CA GLU A 155 1.00 -3.27 -4.70
C GLU A 155 -0.06 -2.35 -4.08
N TYR A 156 -1.29 -2.86 -3.97
CA TYR A 156 -2.38 -2.13 -3.33
C TYR A 156 -2.21 -2.11 -1.81
N THR A 157 -2.13 -0.91 -1.25
CA THR A 157 -2.01 -0.69 0.19
C THR A 157 -3.34 -0.20 0.74
N PHE A 158 -3.95 -1.00 1.62
CA PHE A 158 -5.26 -0.71 2.22
C PHE A 158 -5.14 -0.10 3.63
N PRO A 159 -6.15 0.65 4.09
CA PRO A 159 -6.26 1.06 5.47
C PRO A 159 -6.39 -0.11 6.44
N ASP A 160 -6.00 0.13 7.69
CA ASP A 160 -6.31 -0.82 8.74
C ASP A 160 -7.84 -0.87 8.95
N ALA A 161 -8.39 -2.08 8.98
CA ALA A 161 -9.82 -2.28 9.07
C ALA A 161 -10.39 -1.79 10.40
N GLN A 162 -9.67 -2.04 11.51
CA GLN A 162 -10.11 -1.65 12.84
C GLN A 162 -10.09 -0.13 12.99
N GLU A 163 -9.00 0.53 12.59
CA GLU A 163 -8.90 1.99 12.61
C GLU A 163 -10.00 2.65 11.76
N THR A 164 -10.34 2.06 10.62
CA THR A 164 -11.40 2.58 9.74
C THR A 164 -12.78 2.37 10.35
N MET A 165 -13.04 1.22 10.96
CA MET A 165 -14.30 0.93 11.65
C MET A 165 -14.52 1.89 12.81
N ASP A 166 -13.49 2.15 13.61
CA ASP A 166 -13.60 3.03 14.77
C ASP A 166 -13.88 4.48 14.36
N LEU A 167 -13.16 4.99 13.36
CA LEU A 167 -13.43 6.31 12.77
C LEU A 167 -14.88 6.45 12.30
N VAL A 168 -15.39 5.45 11.57
CA VAL A 168 -16.74 5.49 11.01
C VAL A 168 -17.82 5.33 12.09
N ARG A 169 -17.59 4.51 13.12
CA ARG A 169 -18.53 4.33 14.23
C ARG A 169 -18.69 5.60 15.04
N GLU A 170 -17.59 6.30 15.28
CA GLU A 170 -17.58 7.51 16.10
C GLU A 170 -18.09 8.73 15.32
N LYS A 171 -17.64 8.91 14.07
CA LYS A 171 -17.83 10.17 13.32
C LYS A 171 -18.58 10.02 12.00
N GLY A 172 -19.01 8.81 11.65
CA GLY A 172 -19.70 8.53 10.40
C GLY A 172 -18.77 8.45 9.18
N GLN A 173 -19.38 8.28 8.00
CA GLN A 173 -18.66 8.06 6.73
C GLN A 173 -18.08 9.34 6.11
N PHE A 174 -18.45 10.51 6.63
CA PHE A 174 -18.26 11.81 5.97
C PHE A 174 -17.75 12.91 6.91
N SER A 175 -17.13 12.53 8.05
CA SER A 175 -16.61 13.47 9.05
C SER A 175 -15.67 14.53 8.48
N PHE A 176 -14.99 14.24 7.37
CA PHE A 176 -14.07 15.15 6.70
C PHE A 176 -14.72 16.40 6.10
N TYR A 177 -16.05 16.47 5.96
CA TYR A 177 -16.74 17.71 5.60
C TYR A 177 -16.87 18.69 6.77
N GLU A 178 -16.89 18.18 8.00
CA GLU A 178 -17.11 18.97 9.21
C GLU A 178 -15.78 19.22 9.94
N ASP A 179 -15.00 18.16 10.18
CA ASP A 179 -13.73 18.18 10.91
C ASP A 179 -12.52 18.48 10.01
N GLY A 180 -12.74 18.50 8.69
CA GLY A 180 -11.68 18.51 7.69
C GLY A 180 -11.05 17.13 7.45
N HIS A 181 -10.28 17.03 6.36
CA HIS A 181 -9.77 15.76 5.86
C HIS A 181 -8.61 15.15 6.66
N GLY A 182 -8.02 15.87 7.61
CA GLY A 182 -6.77 15.48 8.27
C GLY A 182 -6.83 14.12 8.95
N GLU A 183 -7.87 13.86 9.74
CA GLU A 183 -8.04 12.58 10.42
C GLU A 183 -8.36 11.42 9.46
N CYS A 184 -9.32 11.64 8.55
CA CYS A 184 -9.69 10.66 7.54
C CYS A 184 -8.48 10.26 6.69
N CYS A 185 -7.68 11.24 6.23
CA CYS A 185 -6.45 10.99 5.50
C CYS A 185 -5.38 10.33 6.37
N ARG A 186 -5.27 10.67 7.67
CA ARG A 186 -4.32 10.01 8.57
C ARG A 186 -4.56 8.51 8.64
N VAL A 187 -5.82 8.10 8.80
CA VAL A 187 -6.23 6.68 8.89
C VAL A 187 -6.18 6.00 7.52
N ARG A 188 -6.77 6.62 6.48
CA ARG A 188 -6.93 5.97 5.17
C ARG A 188 -5.74 6.07 4.23
N LYS A 189 -4.87 7.05 4.43
CA LYS A 189 -3.76 7.37 3.51
C LYS A 189 -2.40 7.34 4.20
N VAL A 190 -2.21 8.13 5.26
CA VAL A 190 -0.89 8.37 5.86
C VAL A 190 -0.35 7.15 6.60
N ARG A 191 -1.14 6.53 7.48
CA ARG A 191 -0.72 5.33 8.22
C ARG A 191 -0.44 4.13 7.28
N PRO A 192 -1.31 3.83 6.29
CA PRO A 192 -1.04 2.78 5.31
C PRO A 192 0.21 3.07 4.48
N LEU A 193 0.37 4.31 4.02
CA LEU A 193 1.57 4.74 3.33
C LEU A 193 2.82 4.48 4.16
N ARG A 194 2.87 4.88 5.42
CA ARG A 194 4.04 4.63 6.29
C ARG A 194 4.40 3.14 6.37
N ARG A 195 3.41 2.25 6.43
CA ARG A 195 3.66 0.79 6.41
C ARG A 195 4.28 0.35 5.09
N GLN A 196 3.70 0.76 3.95
CA GLN A 196 4.24 0.44 2.64
C GLN A 196 5.70 0.91 2.47
N LEU A 197 5.99 2.12 2.94
CA LEU A 197 7.31 2.72 2.81
C LEU A 197 8.38 2.06 3.68
N SER A 198 7.99 1.43 4.80
CA SER A 198 8.95 0.67 5.62
C SER A 198 9.57 -0.53 4.90
N GLY A 199 8.93 -1.01 3.83
CA GLY A 199 9.45 -2.09 2.98
C GLY A 199 10.23 -1.61 1.74
N LEU A 200 10.53 -0.30 1.64
CA LEU A 200 11.21 0.31 0.49
C LEU A 200 12.48 1.06 0.94
N ARG A 201 13.50 1.08 0.09
CA ARG A 201 14.72 1.88 0.33
C ARG A 201 14.57 3.32 -0.13
N ALA A 202 13.75 3.52 -1.16
CA ALA A 202 13.44 4.81 -1.77
C ALA A 202 12.05 4.75 -2.40
N TRP A 203 11.44 5.90 -2.65
CA TRP A 203 10.23 5.98 -3.46
C TRP A 203 10.23 7.21 -4.37
N ILE A 204 9.43 7.12 -5.43
CA ILE A 204 9.21 8.20 -6.40
C ILE A 204 7.74 8.61 -6.31
N THR A 205 7.45 9.91 -6.32
CA THR A 205 6.08 10.44 -6.40
C THR A 205 5.93 11.35 -7.61
N GLY A 206 4.71 11.47 -8.14
CA GLY A 206 4.39 12.41 -9.24
C GLY A 206 4.10 13.83 -8.78
N GLN A 207 4.56 14.23 -7.59
CA GLN A 207 4.29 15.56 -7.04
C GLN A 207 4.95 16.64 -7.90
N ARG A 208 4.28 17.77 -8.09
CA ARG A 208 4.83 18.91 -8.84
C ARG A 208 4.69 20.23 -8.10
N LYS A 209 5.64 21.15 -8.34
CA LYS A 209 5.66 22.50 -7.75
C LYS A 209 4.42 23.32 -8.13
N ASP A 210 3.85 23.10 -9.32
CA ASP A 210 2.67 23.78 -9.85
C ASP A 210 1.33 23.29 -9.26
N GLN A 211 1.30 22.14 -8.58
CA GLN A 211 0.05 21.55 -8.08
C GLN A 211 -0.53 22.22 -6.83
N SER A 212 0.20 23.10 -6.15
CA SER A 212 -0.34 23.85 -5.01
C SER A 212 0.24 25.25 -4.93
N PRO A 213 -0.59 26.29 -5.06
CA PRO A 213 -0.17 27.67 -4.81
C PRO A 213 0.36 27.79 -3.37
N GLY A 214 1.61 28.24 -3.21
CA GLY A 214 2.20 28.62 -1.92
C GLY A 214 2.79 27.52 -1.04
N THR A 215 2.40 26.25 -1.16
CA THR A 215 2.89 25.17 -0.25
C THR A 215 3.85 24.17 -0.89
N ARG A 216 3.90 24.09 -2.23
CA ARG A 216 4.74 23.10 -2.94
C ARG A 216 5.94 23.67 -3.69
N GLN A 217 6.17 24.98 -3.63
CA GLN A 217 7.30 25.62 -4.33
C GLN A 217 8.67 25.18 -3.79
N ALA A 218 8.75 24.85 -2.49
CA ALA A 218 9.98 24.46 -1.81
C ALA A 218 10.18 22.94 -1.68
N VAL A 219 9.42 22.12 -2.42
CA VAL A 219 9.58 20.67 -2.35
C VAL A 219 10.93 20.28 -2.97
N PRO A 220 11.82 19.60 -2.22
CA PRO A 220 13.12 19.19 -2.72
C PRO A 220 12.99 18.06 -3.74
N VAL A 221 13.99 17.96 -4.62
CA VAL A 221 14.12 16.87 -5.60
C VAL A 221 14.50 15.56 -4.93
N VAL A 222 15.23 15.57 -3.80
CA VAL A 222 15.71 14.37 -3.09
C VAL A 222 15.50 14.51 -1.59
#